data_AF-A0A661G000-F1
#
_entry.id   AF-A0A661G000-F1
#
_cell.length_a   1.000
_cell.length_b   1.000
_cell.length_c   1.000
_cell.angle_alpha   90.00
_cell.angle_beta   90.00
_cell.angle_gamma   90.00
#
_symmetry.space_group_name_H-M   'P 1'
#
loop_
_entity.id
_entity.type
_entity.pdbx_description
1 polymer ?
#
loop_
_entity_poly.entity_id
_entity_poly.type
_entity_poly.pdbx_seq_one_letter_code
_entity_poly.pdbx_strand_id
1 'polypeptide(L)'
;IILWDENPAQFVVNSMSPAEVVSIVMDEDAHSMDIAVDEEKLSQAIGRGGQNIRLASELTGWELNVMTETDAEQKSESEMRVLLELFAKQLDVDEEIALILVQEGFSTIEEVAYVPTSELVEIEEFDEDIVSELRNRARDVLLTQAIVSEEKIDEAQPAEDLLSLEGMDKSLAFTLASKGVVTREDLAELATDDLLELNEMDQEEAAALIMKARAHWFEAEQQA
;
A
#
# COMPACT_ATOMS: atom_id res chain seq x y z
N ILE A 1 1.89 33.88 0.80
CA ILE A 1 0.47 33.76 0.40
C ILE A 1 0.49 32.89 -0.83
N ILE A 2 -0.21 31.77 -0.80
CA ILE A 2 -0.33 30.82 -1.91
C ILE A 2 -1.77 30.85 -2.42
N LEU A 3 -1.98 30.46 -3.67
CA LEU A 3 -3.30 30.39 -4.26
C LEU A 3 -3.89 29.01 -3.97
N TRP A 4 -5.05 29.00 -3.32
CA TRP A 4 -5.81 27.76 -3.14
C TRP A 4 -6.55 27.41 -4.44
N ASP A 5 -6.66 26.12 -4.74
CA ASP A 5 -7.39 25.58 -5.88
C ASP A 5 -8.18 24.34 -5.46
N GLU A 6 -9.30 24.08 -6.13
CA GLU A 6 -10.12 22.88 -5.91
C GLU A 6 -9.47 21.63 -6.52
N ASN A 7 -8.71 21.80 -7.61
CA ASN A 7 -7.95 20.72 -8.20
C ASN A 7 -6.69 20.44 -7.34
N PRO A 8 -6.53 19.22 -6.81
CA PRO A 8 -5.44 18.91 -5.88
C PRO A 8 -4.07 19.05 -6.54
N ALA A 9 -3.92 18.64 -7.81
CA ALA A 9 -2.67 18.81 -8.55
C ALA A 9 -2.32 20.31 -8.72
N GLN A 10 -3.31 21.14 -9.06
CA GLN A 10 -3.09 22.58 -9.20
C GLN A 10 -2.78 23.25 -7.84
N PHE A 11 -3.40 22.78 -6.76
CA PHE A 11 -3.11 23.27 -5.42
C PHE A 11 -1.71 22.89 -4.94
N VAL A 12 -1.23 21.70 -5.28
CA VAL A 12 0.16 21.27 -5.04
C VAL A 12 1.14 22.14 -5.84
N VAL A 13 0.89 22.40 -7.12
CA VAL A 13 1.72 23.33 -7.93
C VAL A 13 1.81 24.70 -7.25
N ASN A 14 0.68 25.24 -6.78
CA ASN A 14 0.65 26.54 -6.09
C ASN A 14 1.41 26.52 -4.75
N SER A 15 1.38 25.38 -4.06
CA SER A 15 2.04 25.16 -2.76
C SER A 15 3.55 24.98 -2.89
N MET A 16 4.04 24.54 -4.05
CA MET A 16 5.46 24.36 -4.35
C MET A 16 6.19 25.68 -4.70
N SER A 17 5.46 26.78 -4.90
CA SER A 17 6.03 28.11 -5.14
C SER A 17 7.05 28.48 -4.05
N PRO A 18 8.29 28.89 -4.39
CA PRO A 18 8.74 29.43 -5.68
C PRO A 18 9.36 28.44 -6.70
N ALA A 19 9.32 27.13 -6.44
CA ALA A 19 9.81 26.15 -7.40
C ALA A 19 8.79 25.95 -8.54
N GLU A 20 9.27 25.87 -9.77
CA GLU A 20 8.45 25.58 -10.94
C GLU A 20 8.37 24.06 -11.13
N VAL A 21 7.14 23.55 -11.22
CA VAL A 21 6.83 22.14 -11.42
C VAL A 21 6.68 21.86 -12.92
N VAL A 22 7.35 20.82 -13.39
CA VAL A 22 7.32 20.40 -14.81
C VAL A 22 6.15 19.46 -15.06
N SER A 23 6.02 18.42 -14.23
CA SER A 23 4.91 17.47 -14.29
C SER A 23 4.58 16.93 -12.89
N ILE A 24 3.35 16.44 -12.75
CA ILE A 24 2.88 15.76 -11.55
C ILE A 24 2.19 14.46 -11.98
N VAL A 25 2.57 13.37 -11.32
CA VAL A 25 1.85 12.09 -11.37
C VAL A 25 1.17 11.90 -10.02
N MET A 26 -0.12 11.58 -10.03
CA MET A 26 -0.93 11.43 -8.82
C MET A 26 -1.30 9.96 -8.66
N ASP A 27 -1.10 9.45 -7.45
CA ASP A 27 -1.54 8.13 -7.02
C ASP A 27 -2.64 8.32 -5.98
N GLU A 28 -3.89 8.12 -6.40
CA GLU A 28 -5.07 8.32 -5.55
C GLU A 28 -5.17 7.26 -4.44
N ASP A 29 -4.72 6.03 -4.71
CA ASP A 29 -4.79 4.92 -3.76
C ASP A 29 -3.78 5.09 -2.62
N ALA A 30 -2.55 5.49 -2.98
CA ALA A 30 -1.50 5.80 -2.00
C ALA A 30 -1.64 7.20 -1.39
N HIS A 31 -2.57 8.02 -1.89
CA HIS A 31 -2.73 9.44 -1.53
C HIS A 31 -1.39 10.21 -1.61
N SER A 32 -0.64 9.95 -2.68
CA SER A 32 0.70 10.50 -2.92
C SER A 32 0.81 11.16 -4.30
N MET A 33 1.77 12.07 -4.44
CA MET A 33 2.08 12.73 -5.71
C MET A 33 3.59 12.77 -5.97
N ASP A 34 3.98 12.34 -7.16
CA ASP A 34 5.34 12.51 -7.67
C ASP A 34 5.43 13.80 -8.48
N ILE A 35 6.36 14.66 -8.10
CA ILE A 35 6.55 16.00 -8.64
C ILE A 35 7.90 16.03 -9.36
N ALA A 36 7.86 16.14 -10.68
CA ALA A 36 9.05 16.35 -11.49
C ALA A 36 9.38 17.84 -11.57
N VAL A 37 10.65 18.17 -11.32
CA VAL A 37 11.18 19.53 -11.44
C VAL A 37 12.48 19.51 -12.23
N ASP A 38 12.86 20.68 -12.76
CA ASP A 38 14.20 20.86 -13.33
C ASP A 38 15.28 20.54 -12.30
N GLU A 39 16.38 19.93 -12.74
CA GLU A 39 17.51 19.57 -11.86
C GLU A 39 18.04 20.79 -11.09
N GLU A 40 18.10 21.96 -11.72
CA GLU A 40 18.51 23.23 -11.10
C GLU A 40 17.55 23.70 -9.99
N LYS A 41 16.29 23.27 -10.03
CA LYS A 41 15.21 23.67 -9.11
C LYS A 41 14.92 22.63 -8.05
N LEU A 42 15.46 21.41 -8.15
CA LEU A 42 15.27 20.34 -7.16
C LEU A 42 15.60 20.80 -5.73
N SER A 43 16.74 21.46 -5.54
CA SER A 43 17.15 21.97 -4.22
C SER A 43 16.18 23.02 -3.66
N GLN A 44 15.61 23.86 -4.53
CA GLN A 44 14.64 24.88 -4.17
C GLN A 44 13.30 24.26 -3.80
N ALA A 45 12.85 23.25 -4.56
CA ALA A 45 11.61 22.52 -4.36
C ALA A 45 11.61 21.75 -3.02
N ILE A 46 12.71 21.07 -2.69
CA ILE A 46 12.86 20.37 -1.40
C ILE A 46 12.98 21.37 -0.23
N GLY A 47 13.73 22.44 -0.44
CA GLY A 47 14.04 23.43 0.60
C GLY A 47 15.07 22.91 1.61
N ARG A 48 15.54 23.80 2.50
CA ARG A 48 16.56 23.43 3.50
C ARG A 48 16.01 22.36 4.45
N GLY A 49 16.64 21.19 4.49
CA GLY A 49 16.22 20.07 5.33
C GLY A 49 14.82 19.53 5.01
N GLY A 50 14.37 19.67 3.75
CA GLY A 50 13.04 19.24 3.32
C GLY A 50 11.90 20.11 3.84
N GLN A 51 12.20 21.32 4.33
CA GLN A 51 11.18 22.17 4.94
C GLN A 51 10.08 22.59 3.95
N ASN A 52 10.42 22.83 2.69
CA ASN A 52 9.43 23.30 1.71
C ASN A 52 8.46 22.17 1.35
N ILE A 53 9.00 20.98 1.03
CA ILE A 53 8.18 19.83 0.69
C ILE A 53 7.30 19.37 1.86
N ARG A 54 7.82 19.42 3.10
CA ARG A 54 7.04 19.08 4.30
C ARG A 54 5.86 20.03 4.51
N LEU A 55 6.09 21.35 4.35
CA LEU A 55 5.02 22.34 4.47
C LEU A 55 3.97 22.19 3.35
N ALA A 56 4.40 21.92 2.13
CA ALA A 56 3.49 21.68 1.02
C ALA A 56 2.66 20.40 1.23
N SER A 57 3.27 19.33 1.75
CA SER A 57 2.60 18.07 2.10
C SER A 57 1.60 18.28 3.24
N GLU A 58 1.99 18.93 4.34
CA GLU A 58 1.07 19.23 5.46
C GLU A 58 -0.13 20.09 5.04
N LEU A 59 0.08 21.00 4.10
CA LEU A 59 -0.93 21.93 3.63
C LEU A 59 -1.91 21.30 2.64
N THR A 60 -1.42 20.44 1.76
CA THR A 60 -2.21 19.78 0.73
C THR A 60 -2.85 18.50 1.27
N GLY A 61 -2.27 17.90 2.31
CA GLY A 61 -2.66 16.62 2.87
C GLY A 61 -2.10 15.42 2.09
N TRP A 62 -1.36 15.65 1.01
CA TRP A 62 -0.79 14.61 0.15
C TRP A 62 0.65 14.31 0.55
N GLU A 63 1.08 13.05 0.40
CA GLU A 63 2.50 12.72 0.45
C GLU A 63 3.15 13.17 -0.85
N LEU A 64 4.20 14.02 -0.77
CA LEU A 64 4.80 14.65 -1.95
C LEU A 64 6.25 14.18 -2.13
N ASN A 65 6.52 13.54 -3.26
CA ASN A 65 7.85 13.08 -3.66
C ASN A 65 8.39 14.00 -4.75
N VAL A 66 9.55 14.63 -4.52
CA VAL A 66 10.17 15.51 -5.54
C VAL A 66 11.37 14.83 -6.15
N MET A 67 11.41 14.81 -7.47
CA MET A 67 12.50 14.20 -8.25
C MET A 67 12.80 15.03 -9.50
N THR A 68 13.91 14.73 -10.17
CA THR A 68 14.20 15.36 -11.45
C THR A 68 13.30 14.79 -12.56
N GLU A 69 13.14 15.50 -13.66
CA GLU A 69 12.45 14.98 -14.86
C GLU A 69 13.04 13.64 -15.32
N THR A 70 14.37 13.52 -15.30
CA THR A 70 15.06 12.28 -15.68
C THR A 70 14.76 11.12 -14.73
N ASP A 71 14.70 11.40 -13.42
CA ASP A 71 14.34 10.38 -12.43
C ASP A 71 12.86 9.99 -12.56
N ALA A 72 11.97 10.94 -12.88
CA ALA A 72 10.55 10.66 -13.11
C ALA A 72 10.34 9.76 -14.33
N GLU A 73 11.05 10.02 -15.44
CA GLU A 73 11.04 9.16 -16.63
C GLU A 73 11.53 7.74 -16.29
N GLN A 74 12.64 7.62 -15.57
CA GLN A 74 13.17 6.32 -15.15
C GLN A 74 12.21 5.57 -14.22
N LYS A 75 11.59 6.28 -13.28
CA LYS A 75 10.59 5.71 -12.37
C LYS A 75 9.41 5.18 -13.16
N SER A 76 8.85 5.98 -14.07
CA SER A 76 7.74 5.58 -14.94
C SER A 76 8.08 4.36 -15.80
N GLU A 77 9.26 4.33 -16.45
CA GLU A 77 9.71 3.16 -17.21
C GLU A 77 9.83 1.90 -16.35
N SER A 78 10.28 2.06 -15.09
CA SER A 78 10.41 0.94 -14.15
C SER A 78 9.04 0.44 -13.69
N GLU A 79 8.09 1.33 -13.41
CA GLU A 79 6.73 1.01 -13.01
C GLU A 79 5.98 0.31 -14.13
N MET A 80 6.07 0.83 -15.36
CA MET A 80 5.52 0.18 -16.55
C MET A 80 6.02 -1.25 -16.69
N ARG A 81 7.32 -1.50 -16.46
CA ARG A 81 7.91 -2.83 -16.55
C ARG A 81 7.38 -3.77 -15.45
N VAL A 82 7.22 -3.26 -14.23
CA VAL A 82 6.63 -4.02 -13.13
C VAL A 82 5.19 -4.40 -13.46
N LEU A 83 4.40 -3.47 -13.99
CA LEU A 83 3.01 -3.72 -14.40
C LEU A 83 2.91 -4.72 -15.56
N LEU A 84 3.80 -4.60 -16.56
CA LEU A 84 3.89 -5.58 -17.65
C LEU A 84 4.14 -7.00 -17.11
N GLU A 85 5.12 -7.16 -16.22
CA GLU A 85 5.42 -8.46 -15.61
C GLU A 85 4.26 -8.94 -14.72
N LEU A 86 3.62 -8.03 -13.98
CA LEU A 86 2.44 -8.31 -13.17
C LEU A 86 1.31 -8.90 -14.02
N PHE A 87 0.91 -8.21 -15.09
CA PHE A 87 -0.19 -8.65 -15.95
C PHE A 87 0.17 -9.92 -16.71
N ALA A 88 1.36 -10.00 -17.32
CA ALA A 88 1.80 -11.19 -18.03
C ALA A 88 1.79 -12.43 -17.13
N LYS A 89 2.24 -12.29 -15.88
CA LYS A 89 2.31 -13.41 -14.93
C LYS A 89 0.98 -13.75 -14.27
N GLN A 90 0.23 -12.75 -13.81
CA GLN A 90 -1.00 -12.98 -13.07
C GLN A 90 -2.17 -13.33 -14.01
N LEU A 91 -2.30 -12.64 -15.14
CA LEU A 91 -3.37 -12.90 -16.10
C LEU A 91 -3.00 -13.96 -17.16
N ASP A 92 -1.76 -14.48 -17.14
CA ASP A 92 -1.24 -15.46 -18.10
C ASP A 92 -1.40 -14.99 -19.56
N VAL A 93 -1.19 -13.70 -19.79
CA VAL A 93 -1.31 -13.05 -21.10
C VAL A 93 0.06 -12.85 -21.73
N ASP A 94 0.10 -12.65 -23.04
CA ASP A 94 1.33 -12.26 -23.72
C ASP A 94 1.71 -10.80 -23.43
N GLU A 95 2.93 -10.44 -23.83
CA GLU A 95 3.50 -9.10 -23.61
C GLU A 95 2.73 -8.02 -24.37
N GLU A 96 2.09 -8.35 -25.49
CA GLU A 96 1.33 -7.40 -26.31
C GLU A 96 0.05 -6.98 -25.59
N ILE A 97 -0.73 -7.94 -25.09
CA ILE A 97 -1.94 -7.67 -24.31
C ILE A 97 -1.61 -6.95 -23.00
N ALA A 98 -0.53 -7.37 -22.31
CA ALA A 98 -0.08 -6.68 -21.09
C ALA A 98 0.29 -5.22 -21.38
N LEU A 99 0.94 -4.93 -22.50
CA LEU A 99 1.32 -3.57 -22.89
C LEU A 99 0.11 -2.69 -23.16
N ILE A 100 -0.91 -3.22 -23.86
CA ILE A 100 -2.15 -2.49 -24.13
C ILE A 100 -2.83 -2.12 -22.82
N LEU A 101 -2.95 -3.05 -21.87
CA LEU A 101 -3.53 -2.76 -20.56
C LEU A 101 -2.80 -1.62 -19.83
N VAL A 102 -1.46 -1.65 -19.80
CA VAL A 102 -0.67 -0.60 -19.15
C VAL A 102 -0.82 0.75 -19.87
N GLN A 103 -0.88 0.75 -21.21
CA GLN A 103 -1.04 1.98 -22.01
C GLN A 103 -2.42 2.62 -21.84
N GLU A 104 -3.45 1.80 -21.67
CA GLU A 104 -4.81 2.24 -21.34
C GLU A 104 -4.97 2.67 -19.86
N GLY A 105 -3.89 2.58 -19.08
CA GLY A 105 -3.83 3.08 -17.70
C GLY A 105 -4.25 2.07 -16.64
N PHE A 106 -4.42 0.80 -16.98
CA PHE A 106 -4.67 -0.25 -15.98
C PHE A 106 -3.42 -0.46 -15.14
N SER A 107 -3.58 -0.36 -13.83
CA SER A 107 -2.50 -0.49 -12.85
C SER A 107 -2.71 -1.68 -11.90
N THR A 108 -3.94 -2.20 -11.82
CA THR A 108 -4.30 -3.31 -10.92
C THR A 108 -5.12 -4.41 -11.62
N ILE A 109 -5.18 -5.59 -11.02
CA ILE A 109 -5.97 -6.72 -11.53
C ILE A 109 -7.46 -6.50 -11.26
N GLU A 110 -7.77 -5.79 -10.18
CA GLU A 110 -9.09 -5.38 -9.74
C GLU A 110 -9.77 -4.50 -10.79
N GLU A 111 -9.06 -3.50 -11.32
CA GLU A 111 -9.56 -2.67 -12.40
C GLU A 111 -9.96 -3.53 -13.61
N VAL A 112 -9.07 -4.42 -14.07
CA VAL A 112 -9.35 -5.32 -15.19
C VAL A 112 -10.57 -6.21 -14.91
N ALA A 113 -10.75 -6.71 -13.68
CA ALA A 113 -11.88 -7.55 -13.31
C ALA A 113 -13.23 -6.79 -13.28
N TYR A 114 -13.23 -5.56 -12.78
CA TYR A 114 -14.45 -4.85 -12.37
C TYR A 114 -14.83 -3.64 -13.23
N VAL A 115 -13.93 -3.12 -14.06
CA VAL A 115 -14.23 -2.05 -15.01
C VAL A 115 -15.41 -2.44 -15.92
N PRO A 116 -16.29 -1.51 -16.30
CA PRO A 116 -17.37 -1.78 -17.24
C PRO A 116 -16.84 -2.40 -18.53
N THR A 117 -17.51 -3.46 -19.00
CA THR A 117 -17.12 -4.16 -20.25
C THR A 117 -17.11 -3.24 -21.45
N SER A 118 -17.95 -2.20 -21.46
CA SER A 118 -17.95 -1.18 -22.51
C SER A 118 -16.61 -0.46 -22.63
N GLU A 119 -15.92 -0.18 -21.53
CA GLU A 119 -14.63 0.54 -21.56
C GLU A 119 -13.53 -0.35 -22.12
N LEU A 120 -13.49 -1.64 -21.74
CA LEU A 120 -12.52 -2.58 -22.30
C LEU A 120 -12.76 -2.91 -23.78
N VAL A 121 -14.01 -2.88 -24.24
CA VAL A 121 -14.37 -3.11 -25.66
C VAL A 121 -14.12 -1.88 -26.52
N GLU A 122 -13.94 -0.70 -25.91
CA GLU A 122 -13.55 0.52 -26.64
C GLU A 122 -12.08 0.50 -27.07
N ILE A 123 -11.25 -0.35 -26.46
CA ILE A 123 -9.85 -0.58 -26.84
C ILE A 123 -9.82 -1.26 -28.22
N GLU A 124 -9.22 -0.61 -29.22
CA GLU A 124 -9.26 -1.04 -30.63
C GLU A 124 -8.69 -2.46 -30.83
N GLU A 125 -7.72 -2.82 -30.01
CA GLU A 125 -7.01 -4.09 -30.04
C GLU A 125 -7.76 -5.25 -29.35
N PHE A 126 -8.83 -4.98 -28.59
CA PHE A 126 -9.57 -6.00 -27.86
C PHE A 126 -10.94 -6.30 -28.48
N ASP A 127 -11.26 -7.58 -28.61
CA ASP A 127 -12.60 -8.04 -28.98
C ASP A 127 -13.39 -8.55 -27.75
N GLU A 128 -14.70 -8.78 -27.91
CA GLU A 128 -15.56 -9.24 -26.82
C GLU A 128 -15.08 -10.56 -26.17
N ASP A 129 -14.44 -11.43 -26.96
CA ASP A 129 -13.95 -12.72 -26.50
C ASP A 129 -12.70 -12.53 -25.61
N ILE A 130 -11.74 -11.71 -26.05
CA ILE A 130 -10.54 -11.32 -25.28
C ILE A 130 -10.94 -10.62 -23.99
N VAL A 131 -11.86 -9.65 -24.05
CA VAL A 131 -12.33 -8.94 -22.86
C VAL A 131 -12.98 -9.89 -21.86
N SER A 132 -13.86 -10.78 -22.32
CA SER A 132 -14.48 -11.79 -21.46
C SER A 132 -13.43 -12.71 -20.82
N GLU A 133 -12.43 -13.14 -21.59
CA GLU A 133 -11.36 -13.99 -21.10
C GLU A 133 -10.48 -13.29 -20.06
N LEU A 134 -10.01 -12.07 -20.34
CA LEU A 134 -9.22 -11.25 -19.42
C LEU A 134 -9.93 -11.05 -18.09
N ARG A 135 -11.23 -10.70 -18.13
CA ARG A 135 -12.03 -10.51 -16.92
C ARG A 135 -12.19 -11.78 -16.11
N ASN A 136 -12.42 -12.92 -16.78
CA ASN A 136 -12.54 -14.19 -16.09
C ASN A 136 -11.23 -14.56 -15.40
N ARG A 137 -10.09 -14.43 -16.10
CA ARG A 137 -8.77 -14.69 -15.53
C ARG A 137 -8.46 -13.77 -14.35
N ALA A 138 -8.73 -12.48 -14.49
CA ALA A 138 -8.56 -11.51 -13.40
C ALA A 138 -9.38 -11.90 -12.16
N ARG A 139 -10.65 -12.28 -12.35
CA ARG A 139 -11.51 -12.73 -11.24
C ARG A 139 -11.05 -14.04 -10.62
N ASP A 140 -10.55 -14.98 -11.41
CA ASP A 140 -10.01 -16.25 -10.92
C ASP A 140 -8.74 -16.02 -10.09
N VAL A 141 -7.88 -15.08 -10.50
CA VAL A 141 -6.71 -14.66 -9.73
C VAL A 141 -7.13 -14.05 -8.40
N LEU A 142 -8.06 -13.10 -8.40
CA LEU A 142 -8.55 -12.47 -7.18
C LEU A 142 -9.22 -13.47 -6.24
N LEU A 143 -9.99 -14.42 -6.78
CA LEU A 143 -10.57 -15.49 -5.99
C LEU A 143 -9.49 -16.38 -5.38
N THR A 144 -8.47 -16.75 -6.15
CA THR A 144 -7.36 -17.56 -5.65
C THR A 144 -6.60 -16.81 -4.55
N GLN A 145 -6.34 -15.51 -4.73
CA GLN A 145 -5.71 -14.68 -3.71
C GLN A 145 -6.56 -14.57 -2.44
N ALA A 146 -7.88 -14.41 -2.58
CA ALA A 146 -8.80 -14.39 -1.46
C ALA A 146 -8.80 -15.72 -0.70
N ILE A 147 -8.85 -16.85 -1.40
CA ILE A 147 -8.77 -18.19 -0.79
C ILE A 147 -7.43 -18.37 -0.08
N VAL A 148 -6.30 -18.01 -0.70
CA VAL A 148 -4.97 -18.10 -0.06
C VAL A 148 -4.89 -17.18 1.18
N SER A 149 -5.54 -16.02 1.13
CA SER A 149 -5.62 -15.12 2.28
C SER A 149 -6.48 -15.72 3.41
N GLU A 150 -7.61 -16.34 3.09
CA GLU A 150 -8.47 -17.05 4.05
C GLU A 150 -7.78 -18.30 4.62
N GLU A 151 -7.08 -19.09 3.80
CA GLU A 151 -6.31 -20.25 4.25
C GLU A 151 -5.18 -19.85 5.19
N LYS A 152 -4.48 -18.73 4.94
CA LYS A 152 -3.49 -18.19 5.89
C LYS A 152 -4.12 -17.79 7.23
N ILE A 153 -5.37 -17.32 7.22
CA ILE A 153 -6.12 -16.97 8.43
C ILE A 153 -6.57 -18.25 9.17
N ASP A 154 -7.00 -19.28 8.44
CA ASP A 154 -7.45 -20.58 9.00
C ASP A 154 -6.27 -21.46 9.48
N GLU A 155 -5.10 -21.35 8.85
CA GLU A 155 -3.87 -22.06 9.25
C GLU A 155 -3.12 -21.38 10.39
N ALA A 156 -3.45 -20.13 10.72
CA ALA A 156 -2.84 -19.40 11.82
C ALA A 156 -3.24 -20.01 13.18
N GLN A 157 -2.53 -21.06 13.57
CA GLN A 157 -2.60 -21.62 14.91
C GLN A 157 -1.64 -20.87 15.83
N PRO A 158 -2.08 -20.41 17.01
CA PRO A 158 -1.19 -19.75 17.94
C PRO A 158 -0.07 -20.70 18.35
N ALA A 159 1.16 -20.19 18.36
CA ALA A 159 2.32 -20.91 18.80
C ALA A 159 2.24 -21.24 20.31
N GLU A 160 2.99 -22.25 20.73
CA GLU A 160 2.93 -22.78 22.11
C GLU A 160 3.35 -21.73 23.15
N ASP A 161 4.23 -20.80 22.78
CA ASP A 161 4.69 -19.68 23.60
C ASP A 161 3.59 -18.63 23.84
N LEU A 162 2.74 -18.37 22.85
CA LEU A 162 1.57 -17.52 22.99
C LEU A 162 0.50 -18.22 23.84
N LEU A 163 0.24 -19.50 23.58
CA LEU A 163 -0.72 -20.31 24.33
C LEU A 163 -0.35 -20.52 25.80
N SER A 164 0.95 -20.54 26.12
CA SER A 164 1.46 -20.72 27.48
C SER A 164 1.62 -19.42 28.27
N LEU A 165 1.29 -18.27 27.67
CA LEU A 165 1.39 -16.96 28.32
C LEU A 165 0.36 -16.82 29.46
N GLU A 166 0.82 -16.36 30.62
CA GLU A 166 -0.01 -16.28 31.82
C GLU A 166 -1.11 -15.22 31.71
N GLY A 167 -2.37 -15.66 31.66
CA GLY A 167 -3.53 -14.80 31.43
C GLY A 167 -4.03 -14.82 29.98
N MET A 168 -3.35 -15.55 29.10
CA MET A 168 -3.85 -15.84 27.75
C MET A 168 -4.93 -16.91 27.82
N ASP A 169 -6.13 -16.60 27.33
CA ASP A 169 -7.15 -17.61 27.11
C ASP A 169 -6.95 -18.30 25.76
N LYS A 170 -7.31 -19.59 25.68
CA LYS A 170 -7.21 -20.35 24.43
C LYS A 170 -8.11 -19.75 23.35
N SER A 171 -9.31 -19.25 23.67
CA SER A 171 -10.14 -18.58 22.67
C SER A 171 -9.48 -17.31 22.15
N LEU A 172 -8.88 -16.53 23.05
CA LEU A 172 -8.20 -15.28 22.71
C LEU A 172 -6.96 -15.53 21.84
N ALA A 173 -6.13 -16.52 22.17
CA ALA A 173 -4.94 -16.86 21.39
C ALA A 173 -5.27 -17.22 19.93
N PHE A 174 -6.38 -17.94 19.70
CA PHE A 174 -6.82 -18.27 18.34
C PHE A 174 -7.39 -17.05 17.61
N THR A 175 -8.12 -16.16 18.29
CA THR A 175 -8.55 -14.88 17.72
C THR A 175 -7.35 -14.02 17.31
N LEU A 176 -6.32 -13.95 18.15
CA LEU A 176 -5.09 -13.23 17.88
C LEU A 176 -4.34 -13.84 16.69
N ALA A 177 -4.20 -15.17 16.64
CA ALA A 177 -3.55 -15.86 15.54
C ALA A 177 -4.28 -15.62 14.21
N SER A 178 -5.62 -15.67 14.19
CA SER A 178 -6.41 -15.35 13.00
C SER A 178 -6.22 -13.91 12.49
N LYS A 179 -5.73 -13.01 13.36
CA LYS A 179 -5.40 -11.62 13.04
C LYS A 179 -3.91 -11.40 12.80
N GLY A 180 -3.14 -12.48 12.61
CA GLY A 180 -1.72 -12.45 12.30
C GLY A 180 -0.78 -12.45 13.50
N VAL A 181 -1.31 -12.49 14.73
CA VAL A 181 -0.52 -12.49 15.97
C VAL A 181 -0.37 -13.93 16.45
N VAL A 182 0.67 -14.60 15.97
CA VAL A 182 0.81 -16.05 16.10
C VAL A 182 1.70 -16.42 17.29
N THR A 183 2.71 -15.60 17.58
CA THR A 183 3.73 -15.86 18.60
C THR A 183 3.63 -14.89 19.77
N ARG A 184 4.35 -15.19 20.86
CA ARG A 184 4.49 -14.26 21.99
C ARG A 184 5.21 -12.97 21.57
N GLU A 185 6.11 -13.03 20.58
CA GLU A 185 6.85 -11.88 20.07
C GLU A 185 5.93 -10.93 19.31
N ASP A 186 5.07 -11.46 18.43
CA ASP A 186 4.07 -10.67 17.71
C ASP A 186 3.16 -9.89 18.68
N LEU A 187 2.74 -10.54 19.79
CA LEU A 187 1.95 -9.88 20.83
C LEU A 187 2.74 -8.80 21.60
N ALA A 188 4.05 -8.98 21.77
CA ALA A 188 4.91 -8.03 22.45
C ALA A 188 5.16 -6.77 21.62
N GLU A 189 5.11 -6.87 20.29
CA GLU A 189 5.28 -5.73 19.37
C GLU A 189 4.04 -4.82 19.31
N LEU A 190 2.85 -5.35 19.58
CA LEU A 190 1.60 -4.58 19.54
C LEU A 190 1.54 -3.43 20.55
N ALA A 191 0.85 -2.36 20.17
CA ALA A 191 0.40 -1.34 21.11
C ALA A 191 -0.88 -1.79 21.84
N THR A 192 -1.13 -1.21 23.01
CA THR A 192 -2.36 -1.48 23.77
C THR A 192 -3.61 -1.14 22.98
N ASP A 193 -3.55 -0.08 22.19
CA ASP A 193 -4.68 0.37 21.37
C ASP A 193 -4.97 -0.61 20.22
N ASP A 194 -3.91 -1.14 19.58
CA ASP A 194 -4.06 -2.17 18.54
C ASP A 194 -4.76 -3.41 19.10
N LEU A 195 -4.34 -3.90 20.28
CA LEU A 195 -4.94 -5.09 20.90
C LEU A 195 -6.42 -4.87 21.26
N LEU A 196 -6.83 -3.64 21.59
CA LEU A 196 -8.23 -3.28 21.85
C LEU A 196 -9.07 -3.27 20.57
N GLU A 197 -8.49 -2.97 19.41
CA GLU A 197 -9.16 -3.10 18.12
C GLU A 197 -9.29 -4.58 17.69
N LEU A 198 -8.33 -5.42 18.10
CA LEU A 198 -8.35 -6.84 17.77
C LEU A 198 -9.37 -7.63 18.60
N ASN A 199 -9.70 -7.21 19.82
CA ASN A 199 -10.70 -7.89 20.63
C ASN A 199 -11.38 -6.95 21.65
N GLU A 200 -12.67 -7.19 21.93
CA GLU A 200 -13.40 -6.49 22.99
C GLU A 200 -12.89 -6.94 24.37
N MET A 201 -11.86 -6.26 24.89
CA MET A 201 -11.32 -6.45 26.24
C MET A 201 -11.06 -5.11 26.93
N ASP A 202 -10.81 -5.14 28.24
CA ASP A 202 -10.51 -3.91 28.98
C ASP A 202 -9.07 -3.43 28.70
N GLN A 203 -8.87 -2.11 28.64
CA GLN A 203 -7.55 -1.50 28.40
C GLN A 203 -6.47 -1.95 29.40
N GLU A 204 -6.86 -2.16 30.65
CA GLU A 204 -5.96 -2.64 31.70
C GLU A 204 -5.53 -4.10 31.47
N GLU A 205 -6.43 -4.93 30.95
CA GLU A 205 -6.14 -6.33 30.60
C GLU A 205 -5.24 -6.42 29.36
N ALA A 206 -5.53 -5.63 28.33
CA ALA A 206 -4.71 -5.51 27.13
C ALA A 206 -3.27 -5.08 27.47
N ALA A 207 -3.13 -4.03 28.28
CA ALA A 207 -1.82 -3.53 28.71
C ALA A 207 -1.06 -4.58 29.54
N ALA A 208 -1.76 -5.30 30.43
CA ALA A 208 -1.15 -6.34 31.25
C ALA A 208 -0.67 -7.54 30.40
N LEU A 209 -1.43 -7.94 29.38
CA LEU A 209 -1.05 -9.01 28.46
C LEU A 209 0.17 -8.64 27.61
N ILE A 210 0.21 -7.44 27.04
CA ILE A 210 1.36 -6.95 26.25
C ILE A 210 2.61 -6.81 27.13
N MET A 211 2.47 -6.27 28.35
CA MET A 211 3.59 -6.16 29.30
C MET A 211 4.16 -7.54 29.68
N LYS A 212 3.29 -8.54 29.86
CA LYS A 212 3.70 -9.92 30.11
C LYS A 212 4.36 -10.55 28.88
N ALA A 213 3.84 -10.27 27.69
CA ALA A 213 4.49 -10.68 26.45
C ALA A 213 5.89 -10.09 26.37
N ARG A 214 6.09 -8.80 26.68
CA ARG A 214 7.39 -8.10 26.72
C ARG A 214 8.33 -8.53 27.84
N ALA A 215 7.86 -9.26 28.86
CA ALA A 215 8.67 -9.65 30.02
C ALA A 215 9.98 -10.36 29.62
N HIS A 216 9.96 -11.14 28.54
CA HIS A 216 11.13 -11.86 28.03
C HIS A 216 12.22 -10.95 27.45
N TRP A 217 11.89 -9.75 26.96
CA TRP A 217 12.89 -8.76 26.52
C TRP A 217 13.66 -8.18 27.71
N PHE A 218 12.98 -7.99 28.85
CA PHE A 218 13.59 -7.48 30.08
C PHE A 218 14.47 -8.53 30.79
N GLU A 219 14.18 -9.82 30.60
CA GLU A 219 15.03 -10.91 31.10
C GLU A 219 16.34 -11.03 30.30
N ALA A 220 16.31 -10.75 28.99
CA ALA A 220 17.49 -10.76 28.13
C ALA A 220 18.45 -9.59 28.42
N GLU A 221 17.93 -8.41 28.76
CA GLU A 221 18.75 -7.24 29.15
C GLU A 221 19.50 -7.41 30.48
N GLN A 222 19.03 -8.28 31.38
CA GLN A 222 19.73 -8.56 32.65
C GLN A 222 20.84 -9.61 32.54
N GLN A 223 20.96 -10.28 31.38
CA GLN A 223 21.98 -11.30 31.12
C GLN A 223 23.09 -10.85 30.15
N ALA A 224 23.03 -9.62 29.63
CA ALA A 224 24.04 -8.98 28.77
C ALA A 224 24.93 -8.01 29.56
#